data_AF-A0A9D5LND0-F1
#
_entry.id   AF-A0A9D5LND0-F1
#
_cell.length_a   1.000
_cell.length_b   1.000
_cell.length_c   1.000
_cell.angle_alpha   90.00
_cell.angle_beta   90.00
_cell.angle_gamma   90.00
#
_symmetry.space_group_name_H-M   'P 1'
#
loop_
_entity.id
_entity.type
_entity.pdbx_description
1 polymer ?
#
loop_
_entity_poly.entity_id
_entity_poly.type
_entity_poly.pdbx_seq_one_letter_code
_entity_poly.pdbx_strand_id
1 'polypeptide(L)'
;MRKFLLSLMLLPGIAGAIEPEQLVAALEGDTVYCGRVDYAVTLPQSSDEIRYQIDLQSVGADSWLIDWHQIDHDQTGWTARTGGDYYSFRGNRLQEIHAGWDRQQLPRAQFSELLPQNVGAQLREIISEPERYEYKLTEANNQLTLKAMRKAGDITDAELTWTFDSKSMQPQKFSAEYNPGQISEHQVYAHYQPLTPTVTTLSESTLKERYAEAFANYRQSNFAIEQMRGEPLPAFSIQLASGEGRLTRQQGESFRQPAVIVLLESESALAGELVSAVRQAIDESPRDAQVIWACMERNPRSASELLGALRPGETALIGAKKLAADCGAAVLPVIMICQTDGTVKDIAIGLNKDTRTDVIQMIMKL
;
A
#
# COMPACT_ATOMS: atom_id res chain seq x y z
N MET A 1 -57.94 -13.00 59.86
CA MET A 1 -57.32 -13.07 58.51
C MET A 1 -57.93 -12.02 57.61
N ARG A 2 -57.27 -10.87 57.44
CA ARG A 2 -57.61 -9.84 56.43
C ARG A 2 -56.38 -9.68 55.55
N LYS A 3 -56.49 -10.06 54.27
CA LYS A 3 -55.44 -9.88 53.26
C LYS A 3 -55.38 -8.40 52.89
N PHE A 4 -54.22 -7.76 53.12
CA PHE A 4 -53.91 -6.45 52.56
C PHE A 4 -53.52 -6.65 51.09
N LEU A 5 -54.27 -6.03 50.18
CA LEU A 5 -53.91 -5.88 48.78
C LEU A 5 -52.83 -4.79 48.70
N LEU A 6 -51.59 -5.15 48.37
CA LEU A 6 -50.56 -4.18 48.00
C LEU A 6 -50.76 -3.84 46.51
N SER A 7 -51.16 -2.62 46.23
CA SER A 7 -51.24 -2.08 44.87
C SER A 7 -49.82 -1.73 44.42
N LEU A 8 -49.31 -2.46 43.42
CA LEU A 8 -48.03 -2.19 42.78
C LEU A 8 -48.23 -0.99 41.83
N MET A 9 -47.82 0.20 42.23
CA MET A 9 -47.70 1.33 41.31
C MET A 9 -46.56 1.03 40.33
N LEU A 10 -46.90 0.76 39.07
CA LEU A 10 -45.94 0.82 37.97
C LEU A 10 -45.51 2.28 37.80
N LEU A 11 -44.26 2.57 38.15
CA LEU A 11 -43.58 3.78 37.70
C LEU A 11 -43.29 3.64 36.18
N PRO A 12 -43.46 4.71 35.39
CA PRO A 12 -43.07 4.71 33.99
C PRO A 12 -41.55 4.51 33.88
N GLY A 13 -41.13 3.60 33.00
CA GLY A 13 -39.73 3.26 32.78
C GLY A 13 -38.92 4.48 32.38
N ILE A 14 -37.86 4.75 33.14
CA ILE A 14 -36.76 5.62 32.73
C ILE A 14 -36.09 4.88 31.58
N ALA A 15 -36.05 5.49 30.39
CA ALA A 15 -35.17 5.00 29.32
C ALA A 15 -33.75 4.96 29.90
N GLY A 16 -33.15 3.76 29.97
CA GLY A 16 -31.83 3.57 30.57
C GLY A 16 -30.79 4.43 29.87
N ALA A 17 -29.83 4.96 30.62
CA ALA A 17 -28.67 5.63 30.05
C ALA A 17 -27.95 4.68 29.08
N ILE A 18 -27.42 5.22 27.98
CA ILE A 18 -26.62 4.43 27.04
C ILE A 18 -25.33 3.98 27.74
N GLU A 19 -25.12 2.68 27.82
CA GLU A 19 -23.93 2.09 28.41
C GLU A 19 -22.75 2.11 27.41
N PRO A 20 -21.49 2.22 27.87
CA PRO A 20 -20.32 2.25 26.99
C PRO A 20 -20.23 1.06 26.03
N GLU A 21 -20.62 -0.14 26.46
CA GLU A 21 -20.62 -1.35 25.65
C GLU A 21 -21.63 -1.29 24.50
N GLN A 22 -22.75 -0.57 24.68
CA GLN A 22 -23.74 -0.37 23.63
C GLN A 22 -23.19 0.53 22.53
N LEU A 23 -22.46 1.58 22.91
CA LEU A 23 -21.78 2.47 21.97
C LEU A 23 -20.69 1.72 21.17
N VAL A 24 -19.86 0.93 21.85
CA VAL A 24 -18.84 0.08 21.21
C VAL A 24 -19.50 -0.88 20.21
N ALA A 25 -20.55 -1.59 20.62
CA ALA A 25 -21.24 -2.54 19.75
C ALA A 25 -21.87 -1.87 18.52
N ALA A 26 -22.40 -0.66 18.66
CA ALA A 26 -22.95 0.09 17.54
C ALA A 26 -21.88 0.53 16.54
N LEU A 27 -20.72 0.99 17.03
CA LEU A 27 -19.61 1.45 16.21
C LEU A 27 -18.91 0.31 15.46
N GLU A 28 -18.76 -0.84 16.11
CA GLU A 28 -18.09 -2.02 15.53
C GLU A 28 -18.98 -2.93 14.71
N GLY A 29 -20.30 -2.72 14.78
CA GLY A 29 -21.23 -3.48 13.95
C GLY A 29 -20.94 -3.34 12.45
N ASP A 30 -21.40 -4.31 11.66
CA ASP A 30 -21.31 -4.31 10.21
C ASP A 30 -22.27 -3.30 9.56
N THR A 31 -22.11 -2.03 9.91
CA THR A 31 -22.86 -0.92 9.35
C THR A 31 -22.08 -0.31 8.19
N VAL A 32 -22.80 -0.02 7.11
CA VAL A 32 -22.24 0.77 6.01
C VAL A 32 -22.11 2.20 6.50
N TYR A 33 -20.91 2.75 6.41
CA TYR A 33 -20.63 4.13 6.78
C TYR A 33 -20.08 4.91 5.59
N CYS A 34 -20.51 6.17 5.47
CA CYS A 34 -19.91 7.14 4.59
C CYS A 34 -19.89 8.49 5.33
N GLY A 35 -18.77 9.20 5.27
CA GLY A 35 -18.64 10.48 5.93
C GLY A 35 -17.42 11.24 5.46
N ARG A 36 -17.45 12.55 5.63
CA ARG A 36 -16.29 13.43 5.44
C ARG A 36 -15.78 13.89 6.79
N VAL A 37 -14.47 13.98 6.94
CA VAL A 37 -13.82 14.42 8.17
C VAL A 37 -12.88 15.58 7.86
N ASP A 38 -13.11 16.72 8.49
CA ASP A 38 -12.13 17.79 8.57
C ASP A 38 -11.18 17.46 9.72
N TYR A 39 -9.91 17.23 9.42
CA TYR A 39 -8.91 16.75 10.37
C TYR A 39 -7.74 17.73 10.44
N ALA A 40 -7.31 18.07 11.65
CA ALA A 40 -6.23 19.02 11.89
C ALA A 40 -5.28 18.51 12.97
N VAL A 41 -3.99 18.76 12.78
CA VAL A 41 -2.94 18.50 13.77
C VAL A 41 -2.18 19.79 14.04
N THR A 42 -2.13 20.18 15.31
CA THR A 42 -1.29 21.29 15.79
C THR A 42 0.00 20.71 16.34
N LEU A 43 1.14 21.09 15.77
CA LEU A 43 2.45 20.59 16.18
C LEU A 43 2.97 21.29 17.44
N PRO A 44 3.89 20.65 18.20
CA PRO A 44 4.46 21.28 19.38
C PRO A 44 5.14 22.60 19.05
N GLN A 45 4.84 23.63 19.86
CA GLN A 45 5.41 24.98 19.74
C GLN A 45 5.10 25.71 18.43
N SER A 46 4.12 25.23 17.64
CA SER A 46 3.63 25.92 16.46
C SER A 46 2.14 26.24 16.61
N SER A 47 1.72 27.41 16.14
CA SER A 47 0.30 27.72 15.94
C SER A 47 -0.22 27.23 14.58
N ASP A 48 0.67 26.71 13.73
CA ASP A 48 0.29 26.24 12.40
C ASP A 48 -0.33 24.84 12.50
N GLU A 49 -1.51 24.72 11.91
CA GLU A 49 -2.23 23.45 11.78
C GLU A 49 -1.88 22.79 10.45
N ILE A 50 -1.58 21.48 10.49
CA ILE A 50 -1.57 20.65 9.29
C ILE A 50 -2.99 20.12 9.08
N ARG A 51 -3.63 20.52 7.98
CA ARG A 51 -5.05 20.26 7.74
C ARG A 51 -5.28 19.26 6.61
N TYR A 52 -6.26 18.39 6.83
CA TYR A 52 -6.69 17.36 5.90
C TYR A 52 -8.21 17.38 5.76
N GLN A 53 -8.69 17.10 4.55
CA GLN A 53 -10.06 16.64 4.31
C GLN A 53 -10.02 15.16 3.97
N ILE A 54 -10.81 14.36 4.66
CA ILE A 54 -10.77 12.90 4.56
C ILE A 54 -12.16 12.38 4.25
N ASP A 55 -12.33 11.65 3.16
CA ASP A 55 -13.57 10.92 2.88
C ASP A 55 -13.42 9.47 3.33
N LEU A 56 -14.30 9.05 4.23
CA LEU A 56 -14.34 7.73 4.81
C LEU A 56 -15.51 6.94 4.23
N GLN A 57 -15.23 5.69 3.90
CA GLN A 57 -16.24 4.72 3.50
C GLN A 57 -15.91 3.37 4.12
N SER A 58 -16.88 2.71 4.76
CA SER A 58 -16.74 1.32 5.19
C SER A 58 -17.99 0.51 4.90
N VAL A 59 -17.76 -0.76 4.56
CA VAL A 59 -18.77 -1.78 4.32
C VAL A 59 -18.36 -2.96 5.21
N GLY A 60 -18.68 -2.86 6.49
CA GLY A 60 -18.20 -3.78 7.53
C GLY A 60 -16.76 -3.52 7.97
N ALA A 61 -16.24 -4.38 8.84
CA ALA A 61 -14.96 -4.16 9.52
C ALA A 61 -13.72 -4.33 8.60
N ASP A 62 -13.76 -5.24 7.64
CA ASP A 62 -12.60 -5.61 6.81
C ASP A 62 -12.60 -4.99 5.41
N SER A 63 -13.60 -4.16 5.09
CA SER A 63 -13.71 -3.49 3.78
C SER A 63 -14.00 -2.01 3.94
N TRP A 64 -13.02 -1.18 3.59
CA TRP A 64 -13.09 0.27 3.74
C TRP A 64 -12.21 0.98 2.73
N LEU A 65 -12.51 2.26 2.51
CA LEU A 65 -11.80 3.17 1.64
C LEU A 65 -11.67 4.53 2.34
N ILE A 66 -10.47 5.09 2.26
CA ILE A 66 -10.10 6.37 2.85
C ILE A 66 -9.47 7.19 1.73
N ASP A 67 -10.15 8.22 1.26
CA ASP A 67 -9.55 9.28 0.44
C ASP A 67 -9.08 10.41 1.35
N TRP A 68 -7.94 11.00 1.07
CA TRP A 68 -7.46 12.15 1.83
C TRP A 68 -6.87 13.22 0.91
N HIS A 69 -7.06 14.47 1.33
CA HIS A 69 -6.50 15.67 0.71
C HIS A 69 -5.84 16.52 1.79
N GLN A 70 -4.53 16.67 1.72
CA GLN A 70 -3.78 17.59 2.57
C GLN A 70 -3.87 19.00 1.98
N ILE A 71 -4.59 19.88 2.67
CA ILE A 71 -5.01 21.19 2.16
C ILE A 71 -3.79 22.08 1.91
N ASP A 72 -2.82 22.10 2.83
CA ASP A 72 -1.71 23.07 2.80
C ASP A 72 -0.65 22.79 1.72
N HIS A 73 -0.60 21.56 1.20
CA HIS A 73 0.33 21.13 0.16
C HIS A 73 -0.36 20.65 -1.11
N ASP A 74 -1.68 20.76 -1.16
CA ASP A 74 -2.52 20.25 -2.25
C ASP A 74 -2.15 18.81 -2.67
N GLN A 75 -1.89 17.97 -1.67
CA GLN A 75 -1.53 16.57 -1.89
C GLN A 75 -2.74 15.68 -1.66
N THR A 76 -2.97 14.76 -2.57
CA THR A 76 -4.03 13.76 -2.44
C THR A 76 -3.46 12.35 -2.39
N GLY A 77 -4.25 11.45 -1.82
CA GLY A 77 -3.99 10.03 -1.87
C GLY A 77 -5.19 9.27 -1.34
N TRP A 78 -5.09 7.95 -1.41
CA TRP A 78 -6.14 7.09 -0.91
C TRP A 78 -5.56 5.78 -0.40
N THR A 79 -6.29 5.13 0.48
CA THR A 79 -5.95 3.80 0.98
C THR A 79 -7.23 3.00 1.13
N ALA A 80 -7.21 1.74 0.72
CA ALA A 80 -8.36 0.87 0.76
C ALA A 80 -7.97 -0.52 1.28
N ARG A 81 -8.94 -1.15 1.93
CA ARG A 81 -8.91 -2.58 2.24
C ARG A 81 -10.17 -3.22 1.66
N THR A 82 -10.03 -4.34 0.99
CA THR A 82 -11.17 -5.06 0.39
C THR A 82 -10.89 -6.55 0.40
N GLY A 83 -11.74 -7.34 1.07
CA GLY A 83 -11.61 -8.80 1.05
C GLY A 83 -10.26 -9.34 1.55
N GLY A 84 -9.58 -8.59 2.42
CA GLY A 84 -8.25 -8.91 2.93
C GLY A 84 -7.10 -8.22 2.18
N ASP A 85 -7.31 -7.81 0.94
CA ASP A 85 -6.32 -7.08 0.15
C ASP A 85 -6.21 -5.63 0.59
N TYR A 86 -5.03 -5.06 0.39
CA TYR A 86 -4.68 -3.69 0.75
C TYR A 86 -4.15 -2.94 -0.45
N TYR A 87 -4.63 -1.71 -0.63
CA TYR A 87 -4.24 -0.81 -1.71
C TYR A 87 -3.91 0.55 -1.11
N SER A 88 -2.81 1.17 -1.51
CA SER A 88 -2.50 2.54 -1.12
C SER A 88 -1.89 3.30 -2.28
N PHE A 89 -2.38 4.50 -2.53
CA PHE A 89 -1.85 5.39 -3.54
C PHE A 89 -1.45 6.73 -2.93
N ARG A 90 -0.22 7.15 -3.21
CA ARG A 90 0.29 8.46 -2.80
C ARG A 90 1.28 8.99 -3.83
N GLY A 91 1.03 10.21 -4.31
CA GLY A 91 1.85 10.84 -5.34
C GLY A 91 1.89 10.01 -6.62
N ASN A 92 3.01 9.34 -6.88
CA ASN A 92 3.24 8.53 -8.07
C ASN A 92 3.48 7.05 -7.74
N ARG A 93 2.97 6.57 -6.61
CA ARG A 93 3.18 5.19 -6.15
C ARG A 93 1.85 4.57 -5.79
N LEU A 94 1.50 3.49 -6.48
CA LEU A 94 0.46 2.54 -6.10
C LEU A 94 1.14 1.34 -5.42
N GLN A 95 0.68 1.00 -4.22
CA GLN A 95 1.07 -0.19 -3.49
C GLN A 95 -0.14 -1.12 -3.40
N GLU A 96 0.10 -2.40 -3.68
CA GLU A 96 -0.89 -3.47 -3.60
C GLU A 96 -0.30 -4.58 -2.73
N ILE A 97 -1.07 -5.09 -1.78
CA ILE A 97 -0.72 -6.28 -0.98
C ILE A 97 -1.94 -7.19 -0.99
N HIS A 98 -1.82 -8.39 -1.53
CA HIS A 98 -2.91 -9.34 -1.68
C HIS A 98 -2.80 -10.45 -0.63
N ALA A 99 -3.82 -10.60 0.21
CA ALA A 99 -3.77 -11.54 1.33
C ALA A 99 -3.60 -13.00 0.90
N GLY A 100 -4.02 -13.34 -0.32
CA GLY A 100 -3.86 -14.67 -0.90
C GLY A 100 -2.45 -14.99 -1.41
N TRP A 101 -1.63 -13.97 -1.68
CA TRP A 101 -0.35 -14.11 -2.38
C TRP A 101 0.83 -13.63 -1.55
N ASP A 102 0.64 -12.55 -0.79
CA ASP A 102 1.68 -11.91 -0.02
C ASP A 102 1.70 -12.43 1.43
N ARG A 103 2.90 -12.78 1.91
CA ARG A 103 3.12 -13.17 3.31
C ARG A 103 3.45 -11.99 4.21
N GLN A 104 3.30 -10.76 3.71
CA GLN A 104 3.69 -9.56 4.43
C GLN A 104 2.58 -9.08 5.37
N GLN A 105 2.98 -8.53 6.53
CA GLN A 105 2.05 -7.85 7.42
C GLN A 105 1.52 -6.57 6.75
N LEU A 106 0.21 -6.37 6.80
CA LEU A 106 -0.42 -5.17 6.27
C LEU A 106 0.07 -3.93 7.03
N PRO A 107 0.45 -2.86 6.32
CA PRO A 107 0.84 -1.61 6.96
C PRO A 107 -0.37 -0.97 7.63
N ARG A 108 -0.12 -0.19 8.70
CA ARG A 108 -1.17 0.64 9.30
C ARG A 108 -1.54 1.76 8.33
N ALA A 109 -2.79 1.77 7.88
CA ALA A 109 -3.31 2.82 7.04
C ALA A 109 -3.46 4.14 7.80
N GLN A 110 -3.01 5.23 7.18
CA GLN A 110 -3.20 6.58 7.68
C GLN A 110 -4.71 6.87 7.82
N PHE A 111 -5.10 7.53 8.91
CA PHE A 111 -6.49 7.91 9.21
C PHE A 111 -7.45 6.75 9.44
N SER A 112 -6.97 5.50 9.44
CA SER A 112 -7.84 4.35 9.67
C SER A 112 -8.46 4.36 11.07
N GLU A 113 -7.82 4.98 12.06
CA GLU A 113 -8.38 5.21 13.39
C GLU A 113 -9.66 6.05 13.40
N LEU A 114 -9.96 6.78 12.32
CA LEU A 114 -11.16 7.62 12.22
C LEU A 114 -12.40 6.83 11.77
N LEU A 115 -12.23 5.63 11.20
CA LEU A 115 -13.35 4.77 10.82
C LEU A 115 -14.19 4.37 12.05
N PRO A 116 -15.53 4.37 11.99
CA PRO A 116 -16.37 4.03 13.15
C PRO A 116 -15.98 2.71 13.82
N GLN A 117 -15.67 1.67 13.04
CA GLN A 117 -15.27 0.37 13.57
C GLN A 117 -13.96 0.45 14.38
N ASN A 118 -13.00 1.25 13.90
CA ASN A 118 -11.73 1.45 14.58
C ASN A 118 -11.84 2.42 15.77
N VAL A 119 -12.80 3.36 15.74
CA VAL A 119 -13.18 4.15 16.92
C VAL A 119 -13.78 3.22 17.98
N GLY A 120 -14.70 2.33 17.60
CA GLY A 120 -15.28 1.33 18.50
C GLY A 120 -14.22 0.46 19.17
N ALA A 121 -13.24 -0.02 18.39
CA ALA A 121 -12.13 -0.82 18.90
C ALA A 121 -11.26 -0.05 19.92
N GLN A 122 -11.00 1.24 19.67
CA GLN A 122 -10.30 2.11 20.62
C GLN A 122 -11.11 2.33 21.90
N LEU A 123 -12.42 2.56 21.78
CA LEU A 123 -13.28 2.70 22.96
C LEU A 123 -13.33 1.41 23.78
N ARG A 124 -13.34 0.25 23.13
CA ARG A 124 -13.24 -1.04 23.82
C ARG A 124 -11.94 -1.15 24.61
N GLU A 125 -10.79 -0.80 24.01
CA GLU A 125 -9.50 -0.80 24.70
C GLU A 125 -9.59 0.06 25.98
N ILE A 126 -10.07 1.30 25.84
CA ILE A 126 -10.25 2.25 26.96
C ILE A 126 -11.10 1.65 28.08
N ILE A 127 -12.23 1.00 27.74
CA ILE A 127 -13.14 0.40 28.72
C ILE A 127 -12.48 -0.81 29.40
N SER A 128 -11.70 -1.60 28.67
CA SER A 128 -11.12 -2.86 29.15
C SER A 128 -9.82 -2.69 29.95
N GLU A 129 -9.20 -1.51 29.92
CA GLU A 129 -7.89 -1.26 30.54
C GLU A 129 -7.93 -0.16 31.62
N PRO A 130 -8.60 -0.39 32.76
CA PRO A 130 -8.79 0.61 33.81
C PRO A 130 -7.49 1.03 34.52
N GLU A 131 -6.40 0.28 34.36
CA GLU A 131 -5.08 0.65 34.88
C GLU A 131 -4.39 1.72 34.01
N ARG A 132 -4.77 1.80 32.73
CA ARG A 132 -4.19 2.74 31.76
C ARG A 132 -5.11 3.92 31.47
N TYR A 133 -6.41 3.76 31.65
CA TYR A 133 -7.40 4.77 31.29
C TYR A 133 -8.39 5.07 32.42
N GLU A 134 -8.65 6.35 32.63
CA GLU A 134 -9.83 6.83 33.35
C GLU A 134 -10.80 7.40 32.32
N TYR A 135 -12.06 7.00 32.32
CA TYR A 135 -13.04 7.50 31.35
C TYR A 135 -14.38 7.84 31.98
N LYS A 136 -15.14 8.68 31.27
CA LYS A 136 -16.52 9.04 31.62
C LYS A 136 -17.36 9.20 30.36
N LEU A 137 -18.46 8.47 30.29
CA LEU A 137 -19.51 8.63 29.30
C LEU A 137 -20.64 9.49 29.87
N THR A 138 -21.13 10.44 29.10
CA THR A 138 -22.27 11.29 29.46
C THR A 138 -23.19 11.49 28.26
N GLU A 139 -24.49 11.59 28.52
CA GLU A 139 -25.49 11.93 27.50
C GLU A 139 -26.15 13.27 27.85
N ALA A 140 -26.14 14.21 26.91
CA ALA A 140 -26.84 15.47 27.04
C ALA A 140 -27.19 16.03 25.65
N ASN A 141 -28.36 16.67 25.50
CA ASN A 141 -28.75 17.39 24.28
C ASN A 141 -28.63 16.56 22.98
N ASN A 142 -29.08 15.29 22.99
CA ASN A 142 -28.95 14.33 21.88
C ASN A 142 -27.49 14.03 21.47
N GLN A 143 -26.54 14.20 22.38
CA GLN A 143 -25.13 13.93 22.15
C GLN A 143 -24.58 13.03 23.28
N LEU A 144 -23.86 11.99 22.88
CA LEU A 144 -23.02 11.21 23.77
C LEU A 144 -21.62 11.80 23.76
N THR A 145 -21.03 12.02 24.93
CA THR A 145 -19.64 12.47 25.08
C THR A 145 -18.87 11.48 25.92
N LEU A 146 -17.83 10.90 25.34
CA LEU A 146 -16.85 10.07 26.05
C LEU A 146 -15.57 10.87 26.23
N LYS A 147 -15.21 11.13 27.48
CA LYS A 147 -13.90 11.69 27.84
C LYS A 147 -13.04 10.59 28.43
N ALA A 148 -11.80 10.49 27.99
CA ALA A 148 -10.83 9.55 28.52
C ALA A 148 -9.49 10.26 28.80
N MET A 149 -8.84 9.88 29.89
CA MET A 149 -7.48 10.26 30.22
C MET A 149 -6.61 9.02 30.19
N ARG A 150 -5.52 9.06 29.44
CA ARG A 150 -4.53 7.97 29.43
C ARG A 150 -3.40 8.29 30.39
N LYS A 151 -3.01 7.29 31.17
CA LYS A 151 -1.98 7.36 32.20
C LYS A 151 -0.74 6.58 31.77
N ALA A 152 0.43 7.17 32.02
CA ALA A 152 1.73 6.53 31.96
C ALA A 152 2.40 6.69 33.33
N GLY A 153 2.13 5.75 34.23
CA GLY A 153 2.43 5.93 35.66
C GLY A 153 1.56 7.04 36.26
N ASP A 154 2.16 7.96 36.99
CA ASP A 154 1.43 9.08 37.62
C ASP A 154 1.18 10.27 36.68
N ILE A 155 1.62 10.18 35.42
CA ILE A 155 1.53 11.26 34.44
C ILE A 155 0.38 10.99 33.46
N THR A 156 -0.43 12.00 33.17
CA THR A 156 -1.37 11.98 32.05
C THR A 156 -0.61 12.22 30.75
N ASP A 157 -0.59 11.24 29.85
CA ASP A 157 0.09 11.36 28.55
C ASP A 157 -0.88 11.67 27.39
N ALA A 158 -2.18 11.53 27.61
CA ALA A 158 -3.20 11.98 26.66
C ALA A 158 -4.55 12.32 27.33
N GLU A 159 -5.21 13.36 26.84
CA GLU A 159 -6.63 13.64 27.09
C GLU A 159 -7.40 13.51 25.78
N LEU A 160 -8.43 12.65 25.79
CA LEU A 160 -9.17 12.24 24.61
C LEU A 160 -10.65 12.55 24.82
N THR A 161 -11.30 13.16 23.82
CA THR A 161 -12.73 13.43 23.85
C THR A 161 -13.36 13.05 22.53
N TRP A 162 -14.37 12.19 22.58
CA TRP A 162 -15.24 11.89 21.45
C TRP A 162 -16.66 12.37 21.73
N THR A 163 -17.34 12.83 20.68
CA THR A 163 -18.77 13.09 20.70
C THR A 163 -19.49 12.32 19.61
N PHE A 164 -20.67 11.79 19.91
CA PHE A 164 -21.50 11.00 19.01
C PHE A 164 -22.95 11.50 19.02
N ASP A 165 -23.68 11.29 17.94
CA ASP A 165 -25.13 11.47 17.95
C ASP A 165 -25.77 10.42 18.87
N SER A 166 -26.63 10.81 19.81
CA SER A 166 -27.14 9.84 20.79
C SER A 166 -28.17 8.86 20.22
N LYS A 167 -28.73 9.12 19.04
CA LYS A 167 -29.69 8.21 18.38
C LYS A 167 -29.01 7.23 17.44
N SER A 168 -28.13 7.73 16.57
CA SER A 168 -27.42 6.91 15.58
C SER A 168 -26.11 6.34 16.11
N MET A 169 -25.59 6.86 17.22
CA MET A 169 -24.28 6.54 17.80
C MET A 169 -23.10 6.79 16.85
N GLN A 170 -23.31 7.52 15.75
CA GLN A 170 -22.26 7.84 14.79
C GLN A 170 -21.32 8.93 15.34
N PRO A 171 -20.01 8.86 15.01
CA PRO A 171 -19.05 9.89 15.40
C PRO A 171 -19.44 11.27 14.85
N GLN A 172 -19.29 12.31 15.68
CA GLN A 172 -19.49 13.72 15.30
C GLN A 172 -18.21 14.54 15.45
N LYS A 173 -17.43 14.31 16.52
CA LYS A 173 -16.16 15.00 16.79
C LYS A 173 -15.21 14.10 17.56
N PHE A 174 -13.92 14.33 17.33
CA PHE A 174 -12.83 13.81 18.14
C PHE A 174 -11.84 14.94 18.40
N SER A 175 -11.33 15.02 19.62
CA SER A 175 -10.19 15.85 19.96
C SER A 175 -9.26 15.12 20.91
N ALA A 176 -7.96 15.25 20.69
CA ALA A 176 -6.94 14.73 21.57
C ALA A 176 -5.89 15.79 21.87
N GLU A 177 -5.47 15.85 23.13
CA GLU A 177 -4.27 16.55 23.54
C GLU A 177 -3.28 15.50 24.05
N TYR A 178 -2.13 15.40 23.39
CA TYR A 178 -1.08 14.45 23.75
C TYR A 178 0.04 15.17 24.47
N ASN A 179 0.62 14.52 25.48
CA ASN A 179 1.63 15.04 26.39
C ASN A 179 1.29 16.44 26.97
N PRO A 180 0.11 16.63 27.59
CA PRO A 180 -0.29 17.93 28.12
C PRO A 180 0.76 18.54 29.06
N GLY A 181 1.09 19.81 28.86
CA GLY A 181 2.08 20.57 29.62
C GLY A 181 3.54 20.21 29.32
N GLN A 182 3.82 19.41 28.29
CA GLN A 182 5.18 19.01 27.91
C GLN A 182 5.64 19.67 26.61
N ILE A 183 6.95 19.67 26.34
CA ILE A 183 7.52 20.22 25.10
C ILE A 183 7.02 19.48 23.85
N SER A 184 6.63 18.21 24.00
CA SER A 184 6.06 17.38 22.94
C SER A 184 4.53 17.44 22.86
N GLU A 185 3.91 18.45 23.49
CA GLU A 185 2.47 18.67 23.44
C GLU A 185 2.00 18.88 22.00
N HIS A 186 0.98 18.15 21.58
CA HIS A 186 0.34 18.37 20.29
C HIS A 186 -1.13 18.03 20.38
N GLN A 187 -1.92 18.70 19.53
CA GLN A 187 -3.36 18.55 19.52
C GLN A 187 -3.83 18.00 18.19
N VAL A 188 -4.84 17.15 18.26
CA VAL A 188 -5.52 16.57 17.11
C VAL A 188 -7.00 16.92 17.20
N TYR A 189 -7.60 17.30 16.08
CA TYR A 189 -9.03 17.51 15.96
C TYR A 189 -9.58 16.80 14.73
N ALA A 190 -10.77 16.24 14.86
CA ALA A 190 -11.53 15.67 13.76
C ALA A 190 -13.00 16.06 13.88
N HIS A 191 -13.59 16.57 12.81
CA HIS A 191 -15.02 16.87 12.74
C HIS A 191 -15.68 16.05 11.64
N TYR A 192 -16.63 15.21 12.03
CA TYR A 192 -17.32 14.29 11.14
C TYR A 192 -18.59 14.91 10.56
N GLN A 193 -18.76 14.73 9.26
CA GLN A 193 -19.93 15.10 8.48
C GLN A 193 -20.48 13.81 7.85
N PRO A 194 -21.48 13.16 8.46
CA PRO A 194 -22.07 11.95 7.90
C PRO A 194 -22.65 12.20 6.51
N LEU A 195 -22.37 11.29 5.58
CA LEU A 195 -22.86 11.31 4.21
C LEU A 195 -23.76 10.10 3.96
N THR A 196 -24.66 10.22 3.00
CA THR A 196 -25.47 9.07 2.57
C THR A 196 -24.56 8.07 1.85
N PRO A 197 -24.51 6.79 2.27
CA PRO A 197 -23.71 5.80 1.58
C PRO A 197 -24.16 5.62 0.13
N THR A 198 -23.25 5.78 -0.81
CA THR A 198 -23.49 5.61 -2.26
C THR A 198 -23.02 4.26 -2.79
N VAL A 199 -22.17 3.56 -2.05
CA VAL A 199 -21.65 2.25 -2.43
C VAL A 199 -21.84 1.29 -1.25
N THR A 200 -22.36 0.10 -1.56
CA THR A 200 -22.66 -0.97 -0.58
C THR A 200 -21.69 -2.15 -0.69
N THR A 201 -20.74 -2.11 -1.61
CA THR A 201 -19.71 -3.14 -1.82
C THR A 201 -18.40 -2.50 -2.27
N LEU A 202 -17.29 -2.82 -1.61
CA LEU A 202 -15.95 -2.44 -2.07
C LEU A 202 -15.25 -3.68 -2.66
N SER A 203 -14.58 -3.49 -3.78
CA SER A 203 -13.80 -4.51 -4.50
C SER A 203 -12.67 -3.88 -5.32
N GLU A 204 -11.68 -4.67 -5.73
CA GLU A 204 -10.64 -4.19 -6.66
C GLU A 204 -11.25 -3.63 -7.96
N SER A 205 -12.32 -4.23 -8.47
CA SER A 205 -13.00 -3.72 -9.67
C SER A 205 -13.57 -2.31 -9.43
N THR A 206 -14.22 -2.06 -8.28
CA THR A 206 -14.70 -0.72 -7.95
C THR A 206 -13.57 0.29 -7.73
N LEU A 207 -12.42 -0.15 -7.19
CA LEU A 207 -11.24 0.70 -7.03
C LEU A 207 -10.60 1.05 -8.38
N LYS A 208 -10.51 0.10 -9.32
CA LYS A 208 -10.01 0.33 -10.67
C LYS A 208 -10.89 1.31 -11.46
N GLU A 209 -12.20 1.22 -11.29
CA GLU A 209 -13.13 2.15 -11.91
C GLU A 209 -12.97 3.57 -11.32
N ARG A 210 -12.91 3.68 -9.99
CA ARG A 210 -12.78 4.97 -9.29
C ARG A 210 -11.41 5.63 -9.48
N TYR A 211 -10.34 4.85 -9.53
CA TYR A 211 -8.95 5.32 -9.61
C TYR A 211 -8.24 4.82 -10.87
N ALA A 212 -8.93 4.87 -12.02
CA ALA A 212 -8.44 4.33 -13.28
C ALA A 212 -7.03 4.83 -13.65
N GLU A 213 -6.75 6.12 -13.43
CA GLU A 213 -5.45 6.71 -13.71
C GLU A 213 -4.33 6.12 -12.83
N ALA A 214 -4.61 5.93 -11.52
CA ALA A 214 -3.66 5.34 -10.59
C ALA A 214 -3.26 3.92 -11.02
N PHE A 215 -4.26 3.10 -11.33
CA PHE A 215 -4.05 1.73 -11.79
C PHE A 215 -3.41 1.65 -13.18
N ALA A 216 -3.76 2.55 -14.11
CA ALA A 216 -3.20 2.53 -15.47
C ALA A 216 -1.72 2.95 -15.50
N ASN A 217 -1.35 3.95 -14.69
CA ASN A 217 -0.02 4.58 -14.78
C ASN A 217 0.98 4.08 -13.74
N TYR A 218 0.51 3.63 -12.58
CA TYR A 218 1.38 3.36 -11.43
C TYR A 218 1.25 1.96 -10.84
N ARG A 219 0.33 1.14 -11.35
CA ARG A 219 0.32 -0.29 -11.03
C ARG A 219 1.63 -0.89 -11.50
N GLN A 220 2.51 -1.15 -10.54
CA GLN A 220 3.63 -2.04 -10.78
C GLN A 220 3.03 -3.44 -10.90
N SER A 221 3.27 -4.09 -12.01
CA SER A 221 2.93 -5.49 -12.19
C SER A 221 3.47 -6.28 -10.99
N ASN A 222 2.58 -6.83 -10.16
CA ASN A 222 2.91 -7.73 -9.02
C ASN A 222 3.52 -9.07 -9.47
N PHE A 223 3.99 -9.18 -10.72
CA PHE A 223 4.74 -10.33 -11.16
C PHE A 223 6.12 -10.24 -10.52
N ALA A 224 6.36 -10.93 -9.40
CA ALA A 224 7.74 -11.16 -8.98
C ALA A 224 8.49 -11.74 -10.19
N ILE A 225 9.66 -11.21 -10.53
CA ILE A 225 10.41 -11.60 -11.74
C ILE A 225 10.53 -13.12 -11.89
N GLU A 226 10.60 -13.88 -10.80
CA GLU A 226 10.61 -15.34 -10.77
C GLU A 226 9.40 -16.01 -11.44
N GLN A 227 8.25 -15.33 -11.44
CA GLN A 227 7.00 -15.76 -12.07
C GLN A 227 7.05 -15.66 -13.60
N MET A 228 8.03 -14.96 -14.18
CA MET A 228 8.21 -14.95 -15.62
C MET A 228 8.59 -16.35 -16.16
N ARG A 229 9.08 -17.28 -15.34
CA ARG A 229 9.42 -18.64 -15.82
C ARG A 229 8.17 -19.35 -16.37
N GLY A 230 8.20 -19.68 -17.66
CA GLY A 230 7.09 -20.28 -18.39
C GLY A 230 6.17 -19.28 -19.08
N GLU A 231 6.35 -17.98 -18.83
CA GLU A 231 5.55 -16.92 -19.43
C GLU A 231 6.21 -16.33 -20.68
N PRO A 232 5.42 -15.82 -21.64
CA PRO A 232 5.96 -15.11 -22.80
C PRO A 232 6.62 -13.80 -22.37
N LEU A 233 7.78 -13.49 -22.96
CA LEU A 233 8.44 -12.20 -22.72
C LEU A 233 7.49 -11.03 -23.08
N PRO A 234 7.39 -9.98 -22.24
CA PRO A 234 6.52 -8.85 -22.52
C PRO A 234 6.89 -8.15 -23.83
N ALA A 235 5.89 -7.55 -24.47
CA ALA A 235 6.12 -6.67 -25.61
C ALA A 235 6.95 -5.45 -25.17
N PHE A 236 7.90 -5.03 -26.00
CA PHE A 236 8.64 -3.80 -25.74
C PHE A 236 9.05 -3.11 -27.03
N SER A 237 9.29 -1.82 -26.94
CA SER A 237 10.03 -1.07 -27.94
C SER A 237 11.03 -0.21 -27.20
N ILE A 238 12.33 -0.45 -27.37
CA ILE A 238 13.39 0.23 -26.62
C ILE A 238 14.46 0.73 -27.59
N GLN A 239 15.02 1.90 -27.32
CA GLN A 239 16.06 2.51 -28.16
C GLN A 239 17.36 1.71 -28.13
N LEU A 240 17.98 1.53 -29.30
CA LEU A 240 19.32 0.94 -29.43
C LEU A 240 20.37 1.92 -28.90
N ALA A 241 21.36 1.40 -28.17
CA ALA A 241 22.45 2.22 -27.65
C ALA A 241 23.29 2.90 -28.75
N SER A 242 23.31 2.32 -29.96
CA SER A 242 23.94 2.91 -31.15
C SER A 242 23.26 4.19 -31.64
N GLY A 243 22.02 4.44 -31.21
CA GLY A 243 21.20 5.56 -31.69
C GLY A 243 20.51 5.30 -33.04
N GLU A 244 20.74 4.16 -33.69
CA GLU A 244 20.25 3.83 -35.04
C GLU A 244 18.77 3.43 -35.10
N GLY A 245 18.05 3.48 -33.98
CA GLY A 245 16.62 3.19 -33.93
C GLY A 245 16.18 2.52 -32.64
N ARG A 246 15.22 1.60 -32.75
CA ARG A 246 14.63 0.86 -31.64
C ARG A 246 14.56 -0.62 -31.96
N LEU A 247 14.81 -1.47 -30.97
CA LEU A 247 14.38 -2.85 -31.01
C LEU A 247 12.93 -2.91 -30.52
N THR A 248 12.02 -3.34 -31.40
CA THR A 248 10.61 -3.55 -31.07
C THR A 248 10.31 -5.04 -31.15
N ARG A 249 9.66 -5.57 -30.12
CA ARG A 249 9.21 -6.96 -30.05
C ARG A 249 7.79 -7.04 -29.53
N GLN A 250 6.99 -7.91 -30.12
CA GLN A 250 5.66 -8.26 -29.62
C GLN A 250 5.76 -9.29 -28.49
N GLN A 251 4.72 -9.40 -27.68
CA GLN A 251 4.67 -10.37 -26.59
C GLN A 251 4.75 -11.78 -27.16
N GLY A 252 5.65 -12.60 -26.60
CA GLY A 252 5.85 -13.98 -27.08
C GLY A 252 6.32 -14.08 -28.53
N GLU A 253 6.86 -12.99 -29.11
CA GLU A 253 7.47 -13.06 -30.42
C GLU A 253 8.64 -14.05 -30.38
N SER A 254 8.77 -14.89 -31.41
CA SER A 254 9.86 -15.85 -31.51
C SER A 254 11.22 -15.15 -31.72
N PHE A 255 12.28 -15.77 -31.23
CA PHE A 255 13.65 -15.40 -31.54
C PHE A 255 14.26 -16.36 -32.55
N ARG A 256 15.17 -15.85 -33.40
CA ARG A 256 15.92 -16.70 -34.35
C ARG A 256 16.79 -17.75 -33.65
N GLN A 257 17.30 -17.39 -32.47
CA GLN A 257 18.07 -18.24 -31.57
C GLN A 257 17.71 -17.86 -30.13
N PRO A 258 17.93 -18.72 -29.13
CA PRO A 258 17.65 -18.39 -27.74
C PRO A 258 18.29 -17.06 -27.33
N ALA A 259 17.65 -16.34 -26.42
CA ALA A 259 18.08 -15.01 -26.02
C ALA A 259 18.40 -14.93 -24.53
N VAL A 260 19.57 -14.39 -24.20
CA VAL A 260 19.94 -13.99 -22.84
C VAL A 260 19.64 -12.50 -22.71
N ILE A 261 18.64 -12.15 -21.91
CA ILE A 261 18.27 -10.76 -21.66
C ILE A 261 18.81 -10.36 -20.30
N VAL A 262 19.68 -9.37 -20.27
CA VAL A 262 20.29 -8.86 -19.04
C VAL A 262 19.73 -7.49 -18.74
N LEU A 263 18.99 -7.37 -17.64
CA LEU A 263 18.55 -6.10 -17.08
C LEU A 263 19.63 -5.61 -16.12
N LEU A 264 20.22 -4.44 -16.39
CA LEU A 264 21.34 -3.93 -15.60
C LEU A 264 21.37 -2.40 -15.51
N GLU A 265 22.02 -1.90 -14.47
CA GLU A 265 22.42 -0.51 -14.32
C GLU A 265 23.85 -0.37 -14.84
N SER A 266 24.04 0.45 -15.88
CA SER A 266 25.33 0.57 -16.56
C SER A 266 26.40 1.26 -15.71
N GLU A 267 25.98 2.03 -14.70
CA GLU A 267 26.86 2.79 -13.80
C GLU A 267 27.15 2.03 -12.49
N SER A 268 26.63 0.82 -12.32
CA SER A 268 26.88 -0.01 -11.14
C SER A 268 28.34 -0.48 -11.09
N ALA A 269 28.93 -0.45 -9.89
CA ALA A 269 30.32 -0.89 -9.66
C ALA A 269 30.58 -2.36 -10.06
N LEU A 270 29.53 -3.19 -10.08
CA LEU A 270 29.60 -4.61 -10.42
C LEU A 270 29.22 -4.91 -11.89
N ALA A 271 28.84 -3.89 -12.66
CA ALA A 271 28.34 -4.09 -14.02
C ALA A 271 29.40 -4.70 -14.96
N GLY A 272 30.67 -4.29 -14.81
CA GLY A 272 31.77 -4.86 -15.62
C GLY A 272 32.02 -6.34 -15.35
N GLU A 273 31.91 -6.76 -14.09
CA GLU A 273 32.04 -8.17 -13.69
C GLU A 273 30.89 -9.01 -14.26
N LEU A 274 29.65 -8.51 -14.16
CA LEU A 274 28.47 -9.13 -14.78
C LEU A 274 28.64 -9.32 -16.29
N VAL A 275 29.06 -8.24 -16.99
CA VAL A 275 29.27 -8.29 -18.45
C VAL A 275 30.32 -9.34 -18.81
N SER A 276 31.44 -9.38 -18.07
CA SER A 276 32.47 -10.39 -18.27
C SER A 276 31.96 -11.81 -18.01
N ALA A 277 31.21 -12.03 -16.92
CA ALA A 277 30.71 -13.35 -16.54
C ALA A 277 29.72 -13.90 -17.58
N VAL A 278 28.78 -13.09 -18.06
CA VAL A 278 27.81 -13.50 -19.09
C VAL A 278 28.50 -13.73 -20.43
N ARG A 279 29.44 -12.87 -20.85
CA ARG A 279 30.21 -13.08 -22.09
C ARG A 279 31.01 -14.38 -22.06
N GLN A 280 31.70 -14.65 -20.95
CA GLN A 280 32.41 -15.93 -20.78
C GLN A 280 31.45 -17.12 -20.78
N ALA A 281 30.28 -16.99 -20.13
CA ALA A 281 29.27 -18.04 -20.15
C ALA A 281 28.77 -18.35 -21.57
N ILE A 282 28.57 -17.33 -22.41
CA ILE A 282 28.19 -17.50 -23.82
C ILE A 282 29.32 -18.17 -24.60
N ASP A 283 30.55 -17.68 -24.45
CA ASP A 283 31.74 -18.22 -25.15
C ASP A 283 32.00 -19.70 -24.79
N GLU A 284 31.71 -20.11 -23.55
CA GLU A 284 31.88 -21.48 -23.05
C GLU A 284 30.65 -22.39 -23.27
N SER A 285 29.51 -21.83 -23.67
CA SER A 285 28.27 -22.59 -23.83
C SER A 285 28.28 -23.44 -25.10
N PRO A 286 27.72 -24.67 -25.07
CA PRO A 286 27.67 -25.54 -26.24
C PRO A 286 26.60 -25.14 -27.28
N ARG A 287 25.81 -24.09 -26.98
CA ARG A 287 24.74 -23.58 -27.84
C ARG A 287 24.89 -22.08 -28.01
N ASP A 288 24.68 -21.62 -29.24
CA ASP A 288 24.65 -20.21 -29.54
C ASP A 288 23.39 -19.54 -28.95
N ALA A 289 23.58 -18.40 -28.31
CA ALA A 289 22.50 -17.53 -27.85
C ALA A 289 22.85 -16.07 -28.18
N GLN A 290 21.84 -15.28 -28.53
CA GLN A 290 22.01 -13.83 -28.61
C GLN A 290 21.95 -13.23 -27.22
N VAL A 291 22.62 -12.10 -27.02
CA VAL A 291 22.58 -11.35 -25.75
C VAL A 291 21.95 -9.98 -25.98
N ILE A 292 20.97 -9.64 -25.16
CA ILE A 292 20.34 -8.33 -25.14
C ILE A 292 20.71 -7.66 -23.82
N TRP A 293 21.59 -6.66 -23.89
CA TRP A 293 21.98 -5.80 -22.78
C TRP A 293 20.98 -4.66 -22.64
N ALA A 294 20.07 -4.78 -21.68
CA ALA A 294 19.01 -3.80 -21.45
C ALA A 294 19.39 -2.87 -20.28
N CYS A 295 20.02 -1.75 -20.62
CA CYS A 295 20.49 -0.78 -19.63
C CYS A 295 19.33 0.09 -19.13
N MET A 296 19.26 0.30 -17.81
CA MET A 296 18.21 1.12 -17.19
C MET A 296 18.32 2.59 -17.57
N GLU A 297 19.55 3.09 -17.73
CA GLU A 297 19.83 4.48 -18.03
C GLU A 297 19.50 4.82 -19.48
N ARG A 298 19.14 6.09 -19.72
CA ARG A 298 18.91 6.63 -21.07
C ARG A 298 20.18 7.20 -21.71
N ASN A 299 21.30 7.21 -20.99
CA ASN A 299 22.55 7.75 -21.50
C ASN A 299 23.28 6.69 -22.36
N PRO A 300 23.39 6.86 -23.70
CA PRO A 300 24.10 5.90 -24.54
C PRO A 300 25.60 5.81 -24.21
N ARG A 301 26.17 6.87 -23.62
CA ARG A 301 27.58 6.90 -23.27
C ARG A 301 27.91 5.90 -22.15
N SER A 302 27.13 5.87 -21.07
CA SER A 302 27.34 4.94 -19.95
C SER A 302 27.29 3.48 -20.42
N ALA A 303 26.31 3.15 -21.27
CA ALA A 303 26.21 1.81 -21.89
C ALA A 303 27.41 1.49 -22.79
N SER A 304 27.89 2.44 -23.60
CA SER A 304 29.03 2.24 -24.50
C SER A 304 30.35 2.10 -23.74
N GLU A 305 30.55 2.86 -22.67
CA GLU A 305 31.73 2.79 -21.80
C GLU A 305 31.80 1.43 -21.08
N LEU A 306 30.66 0.90 -20.63
CA LEU A 306 30.59 -0.42 -20.00
C LEU A 306 30.77 -1.57 -20.99
N LEU A 307 30.02 -1.58 -22.09
CA LEU A 307 29.96 -2.73 -22.99
C LEU A 307 31.12 -2.75 -24.00
N GLY A 308 31.70 -1.59 -24.30
CA GLY A 308 32.67 -1.42 -25.37
C GLY A 308 32.07 -1.72 -26.75
N ALA A 309 32.91 -2.27 -27.64
CA ALA A 309 32.42 -2.78 -28.92
C ALA A 309 31.54 -4.02 -28.70
N LEU A 310 30.33 -4.00 -29.26
CA LEU A 310 29.41 -5.13 -29.21
C LEU A 310 29.97 -6.30 -30.04
N ARG A 311 29.91 -7.51 -29.46
CA ARG A 311 30.30 -8.75 -30.13
C ARG A 311 29.18 -9.21 -31.08
N PRO A 312 29.47 -10.06 -32.08
CA PRO A 312 28.43 -10.70 -32.89
C PRO A 312 27.39 -11.39 -32.00
N GLY A 313 26.09 -11.13 -32.25
CA GLY A 313 25.00 -11.65 -31.44
C GLY A 313 24.65 -10.81 -30.20
N GLU A 314 25.38 -9.74 -29.91
CA GLU A 314 25.03 -8.80 -28.84
C GLU A 314 24.20 -7.61 -29.38
N THR A 315 23.20 -7.20 -28.61
CA THR A 315 22.43 -5.98 -28.83
C THR A 315 22.39 -5.18 -27.54
N ALA A 316 22.65 -3.87 -27.61
CA ALA A 316 22.54 -2.98 -26.46
C ALA A 316 21.35 -2.03 -26.60
N LEU A 317 20.58 -1.93 -25.52
CA LEU A 317 19.38 -1.10 -25.38
C LEU A 317 19.56 -0.12 -24.22
N ILE A 318 18.98 1.07 -24.35
CA ILE A 318 18.97 2.11 -23.31
C ILE A 318 17.55 2.52 -22.93
N GLY A 319 17.34 2.86 -21.65
CA GLY A 319 16.05 3.26 -21.11
C GLY A 319 15.11 2.08 -20.84
N ALA A 320 15.65 0.93 -20.43
CA ALA A 320 14.91 -0.32 -20.26
C ALA A 320 14.07 -0.43 -18.97
N LYS A 321 13.92 0.66 -18.20
CA LYS A 321 13.15 0.67 -16.92
C LYS A 321 11.74 0.11 -17.07
N LYS A 322 11.06 0.42 -18.18
CA LYS A 322 9.71 -0.08 -18.44
C LYS A 322 9.71 -1.60 -18.64
N LEU A 323 10.65 -2.15 -19.41
CA LEU A 323 10.76 -3.61 -19.58
C LEU A 323 11.09 -4.31 -18.26
N ALA A 324 11.99 -3.73 -17.45
CA ALA A 324 12.28 -4.27 -16.12
C ALA A 324 11.02 -4.29 -15.24
N ALA A 325 10.22 -3.23 -15.26
CA ALA A 325 8.95 -3.15 -14.53
C ALA A 325 7.89 -4.12 -15.09
N ASP A 326 7.77 -4.24 -16.42
CA ASP A 326 6.80 -5.12 -17.07
C ASP A 326 7.14 -6.60 -16.82
N CYS A 327 8.43 -6.94 -16.63
CA CYS A 327 8.88 -8.25 -16.13
C CYS A 327 8.85 -8.38 -14.60
N GLY A 328 8.60 -7.28 -13.87
CA GLY A 328 8.59 -7.19 -12.42
C GLY A 328 9.94 -7.46 -11.71
N ALA A 329 11.03 -7.03 -12.36
CA ALA A 329 12.35 -6.96 -11.76
C ALA A 329 12.44 -5.81 -10.74
N ALA A 330 12.35 -6.13 -9.45
CA ALA A 330 12.50 -5.18 -8.35
C ALA A 330 13.97 -4.96 -7.91
N VAL A 331 14.86 -5.91 -8.20
CA VAL A 331 16.28 -5.87 -7.85
C VAL A 331 17.10 -6.14 -9.12
N LEU A 332 18.20 -5.42 -9.29
CA LEU A 332 19.12 -5.56 -10.42
C LEU A 332 20.51 -6.01 -9.94
N PRO A 333 21.30 -6.69 -10.79
CA PRO A 333 20.95 -7.13 -12.14
C PRO A 333 19.99 -8.32 -12.18
N VAL A 334 19.35 -8.55 -13.33
CA VAL A 334 18.59 -9.77 -13.62
C VAL A 334 19.05 -10.34 -14.95
N ILE A 335 19.21 -11.66 -15.02
CA ILE A 335 19.49 -12.41 -16.24
C ILE A 335 18.31 -13.33 -16.52
N MET A 336 17.66 -13.15 -17.67
CA MET A 336 16.58 -14.01 -18.15
C MET A 336 17.04 -14.79 -19.38
N ILE A 337 16.74 -16.08 -19.43
CA ILE A 337 16.98 -16.91 -20.61
C ILE A 337 15.65 -17.18 -21.28
N CYS A 338 15.51 -16.75 -22.53
CA CYS A 338 14.32 -16.97 -23.35
C CYS A 338 14.57 -18.05 -24.40
N GLN A 339 13.59 -18.93 -24.59
CA GLN A 339 13.57 -19.90 -25.68
C GLN A 339 13.34 -19.23 -27.03
N THR A 340 13.54 -19.97 -28.12
CA THR A 340 13.27 -19.49 -29.48
C THR A 340 11.81 -19.15 -29.72
N ASP A 341 10.86 -19.71 -28.95
CA ASP A 341 9.45 -19.37 -29.05
C ASP A 341 9.07 -18.06 -28.34
N GLY A 342 10.01 -17.41 -27.64
CA GLY A 342 9.76 -16.16 -26.90
C GLY A 342 9.35 -16.36 -25.44
N THR A 343 9.29 -17.58 -24.94
CA THR A 343 8.99 -17.91 -23.54
C THR A 343 10.23 -17.80 -22.66
N VAL A 344 10.09 -17.25 -21.44
CA VAL A 344 11.20 -17.18 -20.47
C VAL A 344 11.36 -18.55 -19.80
N LYS A 345 12.53 -19.16 -19.96
CA LYS A 345 12.84 -20.49 -19.44
C LYS A 345 13.37 -20.46 -18.01
N ASP A 346 14.32 -19.57 -17.74
CA ASP A 346 15.02 -19.52 -16.47
C ASP A 346 15.50 -18.09 -16.16
N ILE A 347 15.72 -17.82 -14.88
CA ILE A 347 15.98 -16.48 -14.35
C ILE A 347 17.01 -16.56 -13.22
N ALA A 348 17.99 -15.66 -13.26
CA ALA A 348 18.94 -15.40 -12.17
C ALA A 348 18.84 -13.94 -11.72
N ILE A 349 18.85 -13.71 -10.41
CA ILE A 349 18.70 -12.38 -9.80
C ILE A 349 19.96 -12.08 -8.99
N GLY A 350 20.48 -10.87 -9.17
CA GLY A 350 21.72 -10.43 -8.57
C GLY A 350 22.95 -10.98 -9.28
N LEU A 351 24.11 -10.52 -8.82
CA LEU A 351 25.41 -11.06 -9.19
C LEU A 351 25.94 -11.89 -8.01
N ASN A 352 26.46 -13.08 -8.30
CA ASN A 352 27.11 -13.96 -7.34
C ASN A 352 28.42 -14.53 -7.92
N LYS A 353 29.21 -15.24 -7.11
CA LYS A 353 30.50 -15.82 -7.55
C LYS A 353 30.34 -16.91 -8.62
N ASP A 354 29.16 -17.48 -8.74
CA ASP A 354 28.85 -18.61 -9.61
C ASP A 354 28.06 -18.19 -10.86
N THR A 355 27.85 -16.89 -11.09
CA THR A 355 26.97 -16.37 -12.15
C THR A 355 27.32 -16.88 -13.53
N ARG A 356 28.63 -17.02 -13.84
CA ARG A 356 29.08 -17.66 -15.09
C ARG A 356 28.56 -19.09 -15.21
N THR A 357 28.77 -19.90 -14.17
CA THR A 357 28.34 -21.31 -14.12
C THR A 357 26.82 -21.43 -14.18
N ASP A 358 26.10 -20.58 -13.46
CA ASP A 358 24.64 -20.54 -13.45
C ASP A 358 24.11 -20.27 -14.87
N VAL A 359 24.64 -19.24 -15.55
CA VAL A 359 24.23 -18.90 -16.92
C VAL A 359 24.53 -20.04 -17.91
N ILE A 360 25.70 -20.67 -17.83
CA ILE A 360 26.02 -21.85 -18.66
C ILE A 360 24.98 -22.95 -18.44
N GLN A 361 24.67 -23.28 -17.18
CA GLN A 361 23.70 -24.31 -16.86
C GLN A 361 22.29 -23.95 -17.36
N MET A 362 21.90 -22.68 -17.29
CA MET A 362 20.60 -22.23 -17.79
C MET A 362 20.53 -22.35 -19.32
N ILE A 363 21.60 -21.99 -20.04
CA ILE A 363 21.69 -22.12 -21.50
C ILE A 363 21.68 -23.59 -21.92
N MET A 364 22.35 -24.48 -21.19
CA MET A 364 22.36 -25.92 -21.47
C MET A 364 20.98 -26.58 -21.37
N LYS A 365 20.04 -25.98 -20.61
CA LYS A 365 18.66 -26.47 -20.44
C LYS A 365 17.69 -26.00 -21.52
N LEU A 366 18.13 -25.14 -22.44
CA LEU A 366 17.40 -24.83 -23.66
C LEU A 366 17.35 -26.07 -24.56
#